data_AF-A0A973PX40-F1
#
_entry.id   AF-A0A973PX40-F1
#
_cell.length_a   1.000
_cell.length_b   1.000
_cell.length_c   1.000
_cell.angle_alpha   90.00
_cell.angle_beta   90.00
_cell.angle_gamma   90.00
#
_symmetry.space_group_name_H-M   'P 1'
#
loop_
_entity.id
_entity.type
_entity.pdbx_description
1 polymer ?
#
loop_
_entity_poly.entity_id
_entity_poly.type
_entity_poly.pdbx_seq_one_letter_code
_entity_poly.pdbx_strand_id
1 'polypeptide(L)'
;RSEPDPAAAYAPAAADVVAAFAGVTGPDQPFVLPEFGTDTPFPAARAMGFHLLDYVVHAWDVAAALDLPFTPDADLVAAALPIALAVPPTSPAFADPLPAGEGGGPLARVLTTLGREPRPQDLATA
;
A
#
# COMPACT_ATOMS: atom_id res chain seq x y z
N ARG A 1 -21.41 17.28 15.09
CA ARG A 1 -20.98 17.61 13.71
C ARG A 1 -21.07 16.29 12.96
N SER A 2 -21.94 16.15 11.96
CA SER A 2 -22.02 14.89 11.20
C SER A 2 -20.66 14.69 10.53
N GLU A 3 -20.08 13.50 10.71
CA GLU A 3 -18.84 13.16 10.00
C GLU A 3 -19.10 13.22 8.49
N PRO A 4 -18.18 13.81 7.71
CA PRO A 4 -18.28 13.78 6.26
C PRO A 4 -18.23 12.33 5.78
N ASP A 5 -19.00 12.02 4.73
CA ASP A 5 -18.99 10.71 4.09
C ASP A 5 -17.57 10.41 3.56
N PRO A 6 -16.85 9.43 4.14
CA PRO A 6 -15.47 9.15 3.78
C PRO A 6 -15.35 8.65 2.33
N ALA A 7 -16.35 7.94 1.81
CA ALA A 7 -16.34 7.46 0.43
C ALA A 7 -16.48 8.63 -0.56
N ALA A 8 -17.35 9.60 -0.24
CA ALA A 8 -17.51 10.81 -1.03
C ALA A 8 -16.26 11.70 -1.01
N ALA A 9 -15.52 11.72 0.10
CA ALA A 9 -14.27 12.47 0.22
C ALA A 9 -13.08 11.79 -0.47
N TYR A 10 -13.06 10.46 -0.51
CA TYR A 10 -11.96 9.67 -1.08
C TYR A 10 -11.82 9.85 -2.60
N ALA A 11 -12.93 9.78 -3.35
CA ALA A 11 -12.89 9.83 -4.82
C ALA A 11 -12.17 11.07 -5.41
N PRO A 12 -12.46 12.31 -4.98
CA PRO A 12 -11.71 13.48 -5.45
C PRO A 12 -10.25 13.46 -5.01
N ALA A 13 -9.95 13.03 -3.78
CA ALA A 13 -8.57 12.95 -3.30
C ALA A 13 -7.72 11.95 -4.10
N ALA A 14 -8.29 10.79 -4.45
CA ALA A 14 -7.64 9.81 -5.31
C ALA A 14 -7.38 10.38 -6.72
N ALA A 15 -8.34 11.14 -7.28
CA ALA A 15 -8.17 11.80 -8.56
C ALA A 15 -7.04 12.84 -8.54
N ASP A 16 -6.93 13.63 -7.47
CA ASP A 16 -5.87 14.63 -7.29
C ASP A 16 -4.48 13.98 -7.26
N VAL A 17 -4.32 12.86 -6.54
CA VAL A 17 -3.04 12.12 -6.49
C VAL A 17 -2.69 11.53 -7.85
N VAL A 18 -3.65 10.91 -8.55
CA VAL A 18 -3.43 10.36 -9.89
C VAL A 18 -3.03 11.47 -10.87
N ALA A 19 -3.69 12.63 -10.81
CA ALA A 19 -3.34 13.78 -11.64
C ALA A 19 -1.93 14.33 -11.32
N ALA A 20 -1.56 14.38 -10.04
CA ALA A 20 -0.21 14.77 -9.63
C ALA A 20 0.85 13.79 -10.15
N PHE A 21 0.61 12.48 -10.07
CA PHE A 21 1.50 11.46 -10.60
C PHE A 21 1.65 11.52 -12.12
N ALA A 22 0.60 11.89 -12.85
CA ALA A 22 0.66 12.08 -14.30
C ALA A 22 1.63 13.21 -14.72
N GLY A 23 1.96 14.14 -13.82
CA GLY A 23 2.95 15.19 -14.03
C GLY A 23 4.40 14.76 -13.79
N VAL A 24 4.65 13.54 -13.31
CA VAL A 24 6.01 13.02 -13.07
C VAL A 24 6.65 12.63 -14.40
N THR A 25 7.80 13.23 -14.70
CA THR A 25 8.50 13.08 -15.99
C THR A 25 9.66 12.08 -15.96
N GLY A 26 10.06 11.63 -14.77
CA GLY A 26 11.13 10.65 -14.61
C GLY A 26 11.20 10.05 -13.20
N PRO A 27 11.78 8.85 -13.05
CA PRO A 27 11.79 8.10 -11.79
C PRO A 27 12.61 8.78 -10.67
N ASP A 28 13.62 9.56 -11.05
CA ASP A 28 14.51 10.28 -10.13
C ASP A 28 14.07 11.72 -9.85
N GLN A 29 12.93 12.16 -10.42
CA GLN A 29 12.38 13.48 -10.15
C GLN A 29 12.19 13.66 -8.63
N PRO A 30 12.70 14.76 -8.03
CA PRO A 30 12.49 15.02 -6.61
C PRO A 30 11.01 15.10 -6.26
N PHE A 31 10.59 14.30 -5.28
CA PHE A 31 9.22 14.21 -4.79
C PHE A 31 9.20 14.39 -3.28
N VAL A 32 8.53 15.44 -2.80
CA VAL A 32 8.44 15.76 -1.37
C VAL A 32 7.23 15.07 -0.77
N LEU A 33 7.44 14.35 0.33
CA LEU A 33 6.39 13.73 1.14
C LEU A 33 6.42 14.39 2.52
N PRO A 34 5.51 15.34 2.82
CA PRO A 34 5.51 16.10 4.08
C PRO A 34 5.56 15.22 5.34
N GLU A 35 4.97 14.02 5.26
CA GLU A 35 4.92 13.01 6.33
C GLU A 35 6.31 12.50 6.74
N PHE A 36 7.29 12.58 5.84
CA PHE A 36 8.69 12.21 6.06
C PHE A 36 9.62 13.42 6.17
N GLY A 37 9.05 14.63 6.20
CA GLY A 37 9.77 15.89 6.20
C GLY A 37 9.98 16.49 4.81
N THR A 38 10.26 17.80 4.77
CA THR A 38 10.42 18.54 3.50
C THR A 38 11.86 18.76 3.08
N ASP A 39 12.82 18.45 3.96
CA ASP A 39 14.24 18.80 3.76
C ASP A 39 14.98 17.84 2.83
N THR A 40 14.48 16.61 2.68
CA THR A 40 15.09 15.58 1.80
C THR A 40 14.01 14.94 0.94
N PRO A 41 13.89 15.35 -0.34
CA PRO A 41 12.93 14.73 -1.26
C PRO A 41 13.34 13.29 -1.59
N PHE A 42 12.35 12.46 -1.91
CA PHE A 42 12.55 11.10 -2.42
C PHE A 42 12.62 11.12 -3.96
N PRO A 43 13.25 10.12 -4.60
CA PRO A 43 12.99 9.82 -6.00
C PRO A 43 11.49 9.55 -6.22
N ALA A 44 10.89 10.12 -7.26
CA ALA A 44 9.46 9.98 -7.53
C ALA A 44 9.00 8.51 -7.62
N ALA A 45 9.79 7.63 -8.24
CA ALA A 45 9.47 6.20 -8.31
C ALA A 45 9.33 5.57 -6.91
N ARG A 46 10.16 6.00 -5.95
CA ARG A 46 10.10 5.53 -4.56
C ARG A 46 8.87 6.09 -3.84
N ALA A 47 8.58 7.38 -4.00
CA ALA A 47 7.41 8.02 -3.39
C ALA A 47 6.09 7.41 -3.91
N MET A 48 5.97 7.21 -5.23
CA MET A 48 4.83 6.53 -5.84
C MET A 48 4.74 5.06 -5.40
N GLY A 49 5.88 4.40 -5.19
CA GLY A 49 5.94 3.04 -4.64
C GLY A 49 5.39 2.94 -3.21
N PHE A 50 5.60 3.96 -2.36
CA PHE A 50 4.98 4.01 -1.04
C PHE A 50 3.45 4.07 -1.16
N HIS A 51 2.94 4.91 -2.06
CA HIS A 51 1.51 5.01 -2.32
C HIS A 51 0.91 3.70 -2.86
N LEU A 52 1.62 3.01 -3.77
CA LEU A 52 1.22 1.69 -4.25
C LEU A 52 1.09 0.69 -3.09
N LEU A 53 2.07 0.65 -2.19
CA LEU A 53 2.04 -0.26 -1.06
C LEU A 53 0.84 0.03 -0.14
N ASP A 54 0.64 1.30 0.22
CA ASP A 54 -0.51 1.74 1.03
C ASP A 54 -1.83 1.30 0.41
N TYR A 55 -2.00 1.49 -0.91
CA TYR A 55 -3.24 1.15 -1.61
C TYR A 55 -3.48 -0.35 -1.69
N VAL A 56 -2.47 -1.16 -2.02
CA VAL A 56 -2.63 -2.63 -2.06
C VAL A 56 -3.09 -3.15 -0.70
N VAL A 57 -2.48 -2.66 0.36
CA VAL A 57 -2.74 -3.12 1.73
C VAL A 57 -4.09 -2.62 2.24
N HIS A 58 -4.42 -1.34 2.05
CA HIS A 58 -5.66 -0.78 2.57
C HIS A 58 -6.89 -1.14 1.72
N ALA A 59 -6.73 -1.38 0.41
CA ALA A 59 -7.80 -1.97 -0.39
C ALA A 59 -8.11 -3.39 0.09
N TRP A 60 -7.10 -4.18 0.47
CA TRP A 60 -7.31 -5.46 1.13
C TRP A 60 -8.01 -5.28 2.49
N ASP A 61 -7.58 -4.31 3.33
CA ASP A 61 -8.20 -4.06 4.65
C ASP A 61 -9.72 -3.79 4.50
N VAL A 62 -10.11 -2.96 3.52
CA VAL A 62 -11.53 -2.65 3.23
C VAL A 62 -12.27 -3.88 2.71
N ALA A 63 -11.69 -4.63 1.77
CA ALA A 63 -12.32 -5.83 1.24
C ALA A 63 -12.49 -6.91 2.32
N ALA A 64 -11.50 -7.10 3.18
CA ALA A 64 -11.55 -8.02 4.31
C ALA A 64 -12.63 -7.62 5.32
N ALA A 65 -12.73 -6.33 5.67
CA ALA A 65 -13.75 -5.82 6.58
C ALA A 65 -15.19 -5.99 6.05
N LEU A 66 -15.37 -6.02 4.73
CA LEU A 66 -16.67 -6.19 4.06
C LEU A 66 -16.93 -7.63 3.60
N ASP A 67 -16.03 -8.58 3.90
CA ASP A 67 -16.07 -9.97 3.41
C ASP A 67 -16.18 -10.07 1.87
N LEU A 68 -15.48 -9.18 1.17
CA LEU A 68 -15.41 -9.15 -0.29
C LEU A 68 -14.13 -9.84 -0.80
N PRO A 69 -14.17 -10.43 -2.01
CA PRO A 69 -12.97 -10.94 -2.66
C PRO A 69 -12.02 -9.79 -3.00
N PHE A 70 -10.72 -10.02 -2.82
CA PHE A 70 -9.66 -9.10 -3.24
C PHE A 70 -8.68 -9.87 -4.11
N THR A 71 -8.67 -9.56 -5.41
CA THR A 71 -7.86 -10.25 -6.43
C THR A 71 -7.06 -9.21 -7.21
N PRO A 72 -6.01 -8.62 -6.59
CA PRO A 72 -5.16 -7.65 -7.28
C PRO A 72 -4.38 -8.32 -8.41
N ASP A 73 -4.04 -7.57 -9.45
CA ASP A 73 -3.18 -8.04 -10.51
C ASP A 73 -1.83 -8.50 -9.96
N ALA A 74 -1.31 -9.63 -10.45
CA ALA A 74 -0.06 -10.23 -9.97
C ALA A 74 1.13 -9.24 -10.07
N ASP A 75 1.16 -8.41 -11.11
CA ASP A 75 2.21 -7.39 -11.29
C ASP A 75 2.18 -6.32 -10.18
N LEU A 76 1.00 -5.96 -9.67
CA LEU A 76 0.88 -5.02 -8.54
C LEU A 76 1.44 -5.63 -7.26
N VAL A 77 1.13 -6.91 -7.00
CA VAL A 77 1.64 -7.62 -5.82
C VAL A 77 3.14 -7.82 -5.93
N ALA A 78 3.65 -8.17 -7.12
CA ALA A 78 5.07 -8.33 -7.39
C ALA A 78 5.83 -7.01 -7.19
N ALA A 79 5.25 -5.88 -7.59
CA ALA A 79 5.83 -4.55 -7.36
C ALA A 79 5.77 -4.12 -5.89
N ALA A 80 4.71 -4.48 -5.15
CA ALA A 80 4.54 -4.11 -3.74
C ALA A 80 5.43 -4.92 -2.79
N LEU A 81 5.67 -6.21 -3.08
CA LEU A 81 6.44 -7.11 -2.23
C LEU A 81 7.83 -6.59 -1.82
N PRO A 82 8.72 -6.15 -2.72
CA PRO A 82 10.03 -5.62 -2.31
C PRO A 82 9.92 -4.35 -1.46
N ILE A 83 8.87 -3.55 -1.65
CA ILE A 83 8.63 -2.34 -0.86
C ILE A 83 8.19 -2.72 0.55
N ALA A 84 7.26 -3.69 0.68
CA ALA A 84 6.81 -4.22 1.97
C ALA A 84 7.99 -4.78 2.79
N LEU A 85 8.86 -5.58 2.16
CA LEU A 85 10.04 -6.17 2.80
C LEU A 85 11.09 -5.13 3.22
N ALA A 86 11.07 -3.93 2.62
CA ALA A 86 11.96 -2.83 2.96
C ALA A 86 11.42 -1.94 4.08
N VAL A 87 10.17 -2.12 4.51
CA VAL A 87 9.60 -1.39 5.65
C VAL A 87 10.34 -1.81 6.91
N PRO A 88 10.95 -0.86 7.66
CA PRO A 88 11.58 -1.19 8.93
C PRO A 88 10.54 -1.72 9.92
N PRO A 89 10.81 -2.80 10.68
CA PRO A 89 9.88 -3.32 11.69
C PRO A 89 9.47 -2.28 12.76
N THR A 90 10.29 -1.24 12.95
CA THR A 90 10.02 -0.14 13.89
C THR A 90 9.20 1.01 13.28
N SER A 91 8.75 0.88 12.03
CA SER A 91 7.97 1.92 11.35
C SER A 91 6.58 2.03 11.98
N PRO A 92 6.13 3.24 12.37
CA PRO A 92 4.77 3.43 12.87
C PRO A 92 3.71 3.40 11.75
N ALA A 93 4.12 3.28 10.48
CA ALA A 93 3.21 3.30 9.33
C ALA A 93 2.33 2.05 9.24
N PHE A 94 2.82 0.91 9.75
CA PHE A 94 2.12 -0.37 9.71
C PHE A 94 2.20 -1.08 11.08
N ALA A 95 1.39 -2.12 11.26
CA ALA A 95 1.44 -2.96 12.45
C ALA A 95 2.70 -3.84 12.46
N ASP A 96 3.05 -4.36 13.64
CA ASP A 96 4.20 -5.24 13.81
C ASP A 96 4.11 -6.46 12.88
N PRO A 97 5.22 -6.89 12.24
CA PRO A 97 5.22 -8.04 11.35
C PRO A 97 4.74 -9.31 12.06
N LEU A 98 3.90 -10.09 11.38
CA LEU A 98 3.51 -11.42 11.81
C LEU A 98 4.50 -12.48 11.30
N PRO A 99 4.58 -13.66 11.95
CA PRO A 99 5.33 -14.78 11.41
C PRO A 99 4.85 -15.10 9.98
N ALA A 100 5.79 -15.32 9.07
CA ALA A 100 5.46 -15.78 7.74
C ALA A 100 4.81 -17.17 7.85
N GLY A 101 3.53 -17.27 7.48
CA GLY A 101 2.83 -18.55 7.40
C GLY A 101 3.51 -19.44 6.33
N GLU A 102 3.67 -20.73 6.62
CA GLU A 102 4.18 -21.67 5.63
C GLU A 102 3.20 -21.78 4.45
N GLY A 103 3.69 -21.55 3.22
CA GLY A 103 2.93 -21.83 2.00
C GLY A 103 2.04 -20.72 1.43
N GLY A 104 2.16 -19.47 1.89
CA GLY A 104 1.42 -18.33 1.33
C GLY A 104 2.06 -17.72 0.06
N GLY A 105 1.23 -17.32 -0.90
CA GLY A 105 1.66 -16.57 -2.09
C GLY A 105 2.17 -15.14 -1.81
N PRO A 106 2.61 -14.38 -2.84
CA PRO A 106 3.21 -13.05 -2.69
C PRO A 106 2.35 -12.06 -1.88
N LEU A 107 1.02 -12.10 -2.05
CA LEU A 107 0.09 -11.23 -1.32
C LEU A 107 0.12 -11.53 0.18
N ALA A 108 0.03 -12.80 0.57
CA ALA A 108 0.10 -13.21 1.98
C ALA A 108 1.41 -12.76 2.63
N ARG A 109 2.52 -12.74 1.88
CA ARG A 109 3.80 -12.25 2.37
C ARG A 109 3.83 -10.74 2.56
N VAL A 110 3.24 -9.96 1.65
CA VAL A 110 3.04 -8.51 1.85
C VAL A 110 2.23 -8.26 3.12
N LEU A 111 1.09 -8.95 3.27
CA LEU A 111 0.17 -8.78 4.39
C LEU A 111 0.84 -9.07 5.74
N THR A 112 1.44 -10.25 5.89
CA THR A 112 2.11 -10.66 7.14
C THR A 112 3.29 -9.76 7.48
N THR A 113 4.06 -9.31 6.49
CA THR A 113 5.17 -8.36 6.68
C THR A 113 4.69 -7.04 7.28
N LEU A 114 3.45 -6.64 6.99
CA LEU A 114 2.84 -5.40 7.45
C LEU A 114 1.79 -5.64 8.54
N GLY A 115 1.85 -6.78 9.22
CA GLY A 115 1.03 -7.05 10.41
C GLY A 115 -0.42 -7.45 10.14
N ARG A 116 -0.78 -7.81 8.91
CA ARG A 116 -2.11 -8.32 8.56
C ARG A 116 -2.12 -9.84 8.62
N GLU A 117 -3.16 -10.40 9.23
CA GLU A 117 -3.47 -11.83 9.17
C GLU A 117 -4.22 -12.14 7.86
N PRO A 118 -3.62 -12.89 6.90
CA PRO A 118 -4.30 -13.22 5.65
C PRO A 118 -5.49 -14.13 5.89
N ARG A 119 -6.57 -13.95 5.11
CA ARG A 119 -7.72 -14.87 5.13
C ARG A 119 -7.36 -16.14 4.36
N PRO A 120 -8.09 -17.26 4.54
CA PRO A 120 -7.81 -18.50 3.83
C PRO A 120 -7.70 -18.36 2.31
N GLN A 121 -8.53 -17.51 1.69
CA GLN A 121 -8.50 -17.23 0.25
C GLN A 121 -7.25 -16.46 -0.21
N ASP A 122 -6.62 -15.69 0.68
CA ASP A 122 -5.46 -14.85 0.34
C ASP A 122 -4.15 -15.66 0.31
N LEU A 123 -4.16 -16.88 0.86
CA LEU A 123 -3.01 -17.79 0.87
C LEU A 123 -2.76 -18.47 -0.48
N ALA A 124 -3.81 -18.61 -1.30
CA ALA A 124 -3.79 -19.36 -2.57
C ALA A 124 -3.42 -18.50 -3.80
N THR A 125 -3.41 -17.17 -3.66
CA THR A 125 -3.17 -16.25 -4.77
C THR A 125 -1.67 -16.15 -5.07
N ALA A 126 -1.26 -16.85 -6.14
CA ALA A 126 0.11 -16.87 -6.66
C ALA A 126 0.38 -15.69 -7.60
#